data_AF-A0A256F1J4-F1
#
_entry.id   AF-A0A256F1J4-F1
#
_cell.length_a   1.000
_cell.length_b   1.000
_cell.length_c   1.000
_cell.angle_alpha   90.00
_cell.angle_beta   90.00
_cell.angle_gamma   90.00
#
_symmetry.space_group_name_H-M   'P 1'
#
loop_
_entity.id
_entity.type
_entity.pdbx_description
1 polymer ?
#
loop_
_entity_poly.entity_id
_entity_poly.type
_entity_poly.pdbx_seq_one_letter_code
_entity_poly.pdbx_strand_id
1 'polypeptide(L)'
;MIASSILLAWISYLLGEFFHVSGVIATVTTGLIASWYQHTVFNAAIRMRGTSFWTVLIFMMEASVFILIGLSLRDVVERAGGFGTVVETMGLPVFLILIALIVSRFVWVFACDYIIRLCNMLGFNGARPIGLGGAVVVSWAGVRGVVTLALALSLPAAFPSRDLILVTAFAVIAGTVLVQGTTLGRIITWVKLPETESERAKLTMSQAEAAMAQVQLTTIEALAYDEAGNLVHPQLLARYQKRATAIIDYAERTEEYMPMLHAHFDAVLEIVAAGRGELLRLHRIGDIDDETLHELERDLDLEELSAISAKS
;
A
#
# COMPACT_ATOMS: atom_id res chain seq x y z
N MET A 1 17.84 -4.96 9.41
CA MET A 1 16.41 -4.58 9.36
C MET A 1 15.54 -5.69 8.79
N ILE A 2 15.81 -6.21 7.58
CA ILE A 2 15.01 -7.30 7.00
C ILE A 2 14.97 -8.54 7.93
N ALA A 3 16.13 -9.14 8.22
CA ALA A 3 16.21 -10.30 9.11
C ALA A 3 15.62 -10.01 10.49
N SER A 4 15.93 -8.86 11.09
CA SER A 4 15.37 -8.46 12.39
C SER A 4 13.84 -8.29 12.36
N SER A 5 13.27 -7.78 11.27
CA SER A 5 11.81 -7.62 11.12
C SER A 5 11.09 -8.97 10.98
N ILE A 6 11.68 -9.94 10.27
CA ILE A 6 11.16 -11.31 10.18
C ILE A 6 11.25 -12.01 11.53
N LEU A 7 12.40 -11.91 12.20
CA LEU A 7 12.59 -12.48 13.53
C LEU A 7 11.62 -11.86 14.53
N LEU A 8 11.41 -10.55 14.49
CA LEU A 8 10.47 -9.86 15.37
C LEU A 8 9.03 -10.34 15.15
N ALA A 9 8.62 -10.57 13.90
CA ALA A 9 7.31 -11.14 13.59
C ALA A 9 7.14 -12.54 14.20
N TRP A 10 8.13 -13.43 14.05
CA TRP A 10 8.09 -14.77 14.64
C TRP A 10 8.19 -14.77 16.17
N ILE A 11 9.04 -13.93 16.75
CA ILE A 11 9.19 -13.79 18.20
C ILE A 11 7.87 -13.33 18.81
N SER A 12 7.22 -12.31 18.24
CA SER A 12 5.91 -11.85 18.72
C SER A 12 4.83 -12.92 18.60
N TYR A 13 4.82 -13.70 17.51
CA TYR A 13 3.91 -14.83 17.35
C TYR A 13 4.12 -15.88 18.45
N LEU A 14 5.36 -16.35 18.63
CA LEU A 14 5.71 -17.38 19.61
C LEU A 14 5.46 -16.92 21.05
N LEU A 15 5.74 -15.64 21.36
CA LEU A 15 5.41 -15.06 22.65
C LEU A 15 3.89 -15.03 22.88
N GLY A 16 3.10 -14.67 21.87
CA GLY A 16 1.65 -14.71 21.96
C GLY A 16 1.14 -16.11 22.30
N GLU A 17 1.59 -17.12 21.56
CA GLU A 17 1.23 -18.52 21.82
C GLU A 17 1.69 -19.01 23.20
N PHE A 18 2.89 -18.59 23.64
CA PHE A 18 3.42 -18.92 24.97
C PHE A 18 2.52 -18.38 26.11
N PHE A 19 1.94 -17.19 25.93
CA PHE A 19 0.98 -16.62 26.89
C PHE A 19 -0.47 -17.05 26.63
N HIS A 20 -0.71 -18.02 25.73
CA HIS A 20 -2.04 -18.48 25.33
C HIS A 20 -2.96 -17.36 24.81
N VAL A 21 -2.38 -16.33 24.19
CA VAL A 21 -3.10 -15.30 23.43
C VAL A 21 -2.89 -15.49 21.93
N SER A 22 -3.66 -14.79 21.09
CA SER A 22 -3.53 -14.92 19.64
C SER A 22 -2.15 -14.46 19.15
N GLY A 23 -1.30 -15.40 18.71
CA GLY A 23 0.01 -15.07 18.11
C GLY A 23 -0.13 -14.16 16.89
N VAL A 24 -1.18 -14.35 16.08
CA VAL A 24 -1.47 -13.50 14.91
C VAL A 24 -1.71 -12.05 15.30
N ILE A 25 -2.54 -11.80 16.32
CA ILE A 25 -2.82 -10.43 16.81
C ILE A 25 -1.57 -9.81 17.43
N ALA A 26 -0.76 -10.59 18.15
CA ALA A 26 0.51 -10.13 18.70
C ALA A 26 1.47 -9.65 17.59
N THR A 27 1.57 -10.41 16.50
CA THR A 27 2.39 -10.04 15.33
C THR A 27 1.85 -8.80 14.61
N VAL A 28 0.54 -8.69 14.39
CA VAL A 28 -0.08 -7.49 13.80
C VAL A 28 0.19 -6.25 14.65
N THR A 29 0.01 -6.37 15.96
CA THR A 29 0.27 -5.26 16.91
C THR A 29 1.73 -4.83 16.87
N THR A 30 2.65 -5.80 16.81
CA THR A 30 4.09 -5.55 16.69
C THR A 30 4.41 -4.82 15.38
N GLY A 31 3.78 -5.22 14.26
CA GLY A 31 3.90 -4.54 12.97
C GLY A 31 3.39 -3.10 13.00
N LEU A 32 2.25 -2.84 13.66
CA LEU A 32 1.71 -1.48 13.83
C LEU A 32 2.66 -0.59 14.64
N ILE A 33 3.20 -1.10 15.74
CA ILE A 33 4.19 -0.38 16.56
C ILE A 33 5.46 -0.11 15.73
N ALA A 34 5.99 -1.11 15.04
CA ALA A 34 7.16 -0.97 14.18
C ALA A 34 6.94 0.06 13.07
N SER A 35 5.75 0.06 12.46
CA SER A 35 5.35 1.04 11.44
C SER A 35 5.33 2.46 11.97
N TRP A 36 4.89 2.67 13.22
CA TRP A 36 4.88 4.00 13.83
C TRP A 36 6.29 4.56 14.08
N TYR A 37 7.20 3.72 14.56
CA TYR A 37 8.59 4.12 14.85
C TYR A 37 9.52 4.08 13.63
N GLN A 38 9.09 3.55 12.48
CA GLN A 38 9.93 3.39 11.30
C GLN A 38 10.53 4.72 10.80
N HIS A 39 9.80 5.83 10.97
CA HIS A 39 10.17 7.15 10.44
C HIS A 39 11.26 7.84 11.27
N THR A 40 11.42 7.45 12.54
CA THR A 40 12.39 8.05 13.47
C THR A 40 13.63 7.18 13.67
N VAL A 41 13.47 5.85 13.61
CA VAL A 41 14.53 4.89 13.91
C VAL A 41 15.31 4.45 12.66
N PHE A 42 14.67 4.39 11.49
CA PHE A 42 15.31 3.85 10.28
C PHE A 42 15.74 4.95 9.32
N ASN A 43 16.97 4.85 8.80
CA ASN A 43 17.47 5.71 7.74
C ASN A 43 16.78 5.43 6.38
N ALA A 44 16.97 6.31 5.41
CA ALA A 44 16.31 6.21 4.10
C ALA A 44 16.62 4.89 3.37
N ALA A 45 17.90 4.47 3.37
CA ALA A 45 18.34 3.24 2.71
C ALA A 45 17.68 1.99 3.32
N ILE A 46 17.52 1.95 4.64
CA ILE A 46 16.85 0.86 5.35
C ILE A 46 15.36 0.82 5.01
N ARG A 47 14.68 1.97 4.99
CA ARG A 47 13.25 2.04 4.65
C ARG A 47 13.00 1.60 3.21
N MET A 48 13.75 2.15 2.24
CA MET A 48 13.61 1.80 0.82
C MET A 48 13.84 0.30 0.58
N ARG A 49 14.96 -0.25 1.06
CA ARG A 49 15.26 -1.69 0.90
C ARG A 49 14.26 -2.58 1.63
N GLY A 50 13.84 -2.17 2.83
CA GLY A 50 12.89 -2.90 3.66
C GLY A 50 11.51 -3.00 3.00
N THR A 51 10.96 -1.89 2.52
CA THR A 51 9.67 -1.87 1.84
C THR A 51 9.70 -2.73 0.59
N SER A 52 10.72 -2.59 -0.28
CA SER A 52 10.83 -3.42 -1.48
C SER A 52 10.90 -4.92 -1.18
N PHE A 53 11.67 -5.30 -0.15
CA PHE A 53 11.74 -6.70 0.29
C PHE A 53 10.37 -7.23 0.72
N TRP A 54 9.65 -6.48 1.57
CA TRP A 54 8.34 -6.89 2.05
C TRP A 54 7.30 -6.96 0.94
N THR A 55 7.32 -6.03 -0.02
CA THR A 55 6.44 -6.08 -1.20
C THR A 55 6.63 -7.38 -1.97
N VAL A 56 7.88 -7.77 -2.25
CA VAL A 56 8.18 -9.02 -2.98
C VAL A 56 7.81 -10.24 -2.14
N LEU A 57 8.10 -10.24 -0.83
CA LEU A 57 7.78 -11.34 0.07
C LEU A 57 6.26 -11.56 0.16
N ILE A 58 5.49 -10.49 0.36
CA ILE A 58 4.03 -10.54 0.42
C ILE A 58 3.47 -11.08 -0.90
N PHE A 59 3.94 -10.56 -2.03
CA PHE A 59 3.54 -11.06 -3.34
C PHE A 59 3.82 -12.55 -3.51
N MET A 60 5.02 -13.02 -3.12
CA MET A 60 5.37 -14.44 -3.19
C MET A 60 4.50 -15.30 -2.27
N MET A 61 4.21 -14.83 -1.06
CA MET A 61 3.31 -15.53 -0.12
C MET A 61 1.87 -15.59 -0.65
N GLU A 62 1.36 -14.49 -1.19
CA GLU A 62 0.03 -14.42 -1.81
C GLU A 62 -0.07 -15.39 -3.00
N ALA A 63 0.90 -15.33 -3.93
CA ALA A 63 0.96 -16.24 -5.07
C ALA A 63 1.00 -17.72 -4.63
N SER A 64 1.83 -18.03 -3.63
CA SER A 64 1.93 -19.38 -3.07
C SER A 64 0.60 -19.85 -2.47
N VAL A 65 -0.10 -18.98 -1.73
CA VAL A 65 -1.42 -19.30 -1.20
C VAL A 65 -2.41 -19.52 -2.33
N PHE A 66 -2.49 -18.64 -3.34
CA PHE A 66 -3.42 -18.81 -4.45
C PHE A 66 -3.17 -20.11 -5.25
N ILE A 67 -1.91 -20.52 -5.39
CA ILE A 67 -1.58 -21.82 -5.97
C ILE A 67 -2.09 -22.97 -5.09
N LEU A 68 -1.83 -22.92 -3.78
CA LEU A 68 -2.33 -23.92 -2.82
C LEU A 68 -3.87 -24.00 -2.81
N ILE A 69 -4.54 -22.86 -2.94
CA ILE A 69 -6.01 -22.77 -3.11
C ILE A 69 -6.43 -23.58 -4.33
N GLY A 70 -5.84 -23.28 -5.49
CA GLY A 70 -6.20 -23.92 -6.75
C GLY A 70 -5.99 -25.43 -6.73
N LEU A 71 -4.87 -25.88 -6.14
CA LEU A 71 -4.58 -27.30 -5.95
C LEU A 71 -5.58 -27.97 -4.99
N SER A 72 -5.87 -27.33 -3.86
CA SER A 72 -6.83 -27.87 -2.88
C SER A 72 -8.24 -27.99 -3.45
N LEU A 73 -8.66 -27.04 -4.29
CA LEU A 73 -9.95 -27.10 -4.97
C LEU A 73 -10.00 -28.27 -5.95
N ARG A 74 -8.94 -28.46 -6.74
CA ARG A 74 -8.86 -29.59 -7.67
C ARG A 74 -9.07 -30.91 -6.95
N ASP A 75 -8.37 -31.12 -5.83
CA ASP A 75 -8.49 -32.35 -5.04
C ASP A 75 -9.92 -32.57 -4.51
N VAL A 76 -10.60 -31.50 -4.09
CA VAL A 76 -12.00 -31.59 -3.63
C VAL A 76 -12.93 -31.95 -4.79
N VAL A 77 -12.73 -31.34 -5.96
CA VAL A 77 -13.53 -31.61 -7.17
C VAL A 77 -13.36 -33.05 -7.63
N GLU A 78 -12.13 -33.58 -7.63
CA GLU A 78 -11.85 -34.97 -7.98
C GLU A 78 -12.51 -35.95 -6.98
N ARG A 79 -12.44 -35.68 -5.67
CA ARG A 79 -13.12 -36.49 -4.64
C ARG A 79 -14.64 -36.50 -4.75
N ALA A 80 -15.22 -35.38 -5.15
CA ALA A 80 -16.67 -35.20 -5.23
C ALA A 80 -17.29 -35.79 -6.52
N GLY A 81 -16.50 -36.44 -7.38
CA GLY A 81 -16.99 -37.05 -8.62
C GLY A 81 -17.00 -36.11 -9.84
N GLY A 82 -16.32 -34.97 -9.75
CA GLY A 82 -16.18 -34.00 -10.84
C GLY A 82 -16.90 -32.68 -10.61
N PHE A 83 -16.61 -31.69 -11.46
CA PHE A 83 -17.08 -30.31 -11.28
C PHE A 83 -18.60 -30.20 -11.36
N GLY A 84 -19.25 -30.95 -12.25
CA GLY A 84 -20.71 -30.94 -12.39
C GLY A 84 -21.41 -31.34 -11.10
N THR A 85 -20.96 -32.44 -10.47
CA THR A 85 -21.54 -32.94 -9.21
C THR A 85 -21.33 -31.96 -8.05
N VAL A 86 -20.17 -31.30 -7.96
CA VAL A 86 -19.93 -30.25 -6.96
C VAL A 86 -20.88 -29.08 -7.15
N VAL A 87 -21.08 -28.62 -8.39
CA VAL A 87 -21.98 -27.50 -8.68
C VAL A 87 -23.43 -27.87 -8.38
N GLU A 88 -23.87 -29.08 -8.74
CA GLU A 88 -25.23 -29.53 -8.48
C GLU A 88 -25.53 -29.70 -6.98
N THR A 89 -24.58 -30.30 -6.23
CA THR A 89 -24.79 -30.61 -4.81
C THR A 89 -24.45 -29.45 -3.87
N MET A 90 -23.42 -28.66 -4.20
CA MET A 90 -22.91 -27.60 -3.33
C MET A 90 -23.11 -26.19 -3.90
N GLY A 91 -23.49 -26.02 -5.16
CA GLY A 91 -23.60 -24.71 -5.80
C GLY A 91 -24.63 -23.80 -5.12
N LEU A 92 -25.84 -24.31 -4.85
CA LEU A 92 -26.87 -23.55 -4.16
C LEU A 92 -26.46 -23.10 -2.74
N PRO A 93 -25.99 -23.99 -1.84
CA PRO A 93 -25.58 -23.55 -0.51
C PRO A 93 -24.39 -22.59 -0.55
N VAL A 94 -23.40 -22.82 -1.42
CA VAL A 94 -22.25 -21.90 -1.59
C VAL A 94 -22.71 -20.52 -2.06
N PHE A 95 -23.63 -20.46 -3.02
CA PHE A 95 -24.19 -19.20 -3.51
C PHE A 95 -24.97 -18.46 -2.41
N LEU A 96 -25.80 -19.16 -1.65
CA LEU A 96 -26.54 -18.57 -0.52
C LEU A 96 -25.59 -18.05 0.56
N ILE A 97 -24.51 -18.78 0.87
CA ILE A 97 -23.49 -18.33 1.82
C ILE A 97 -22.79 -17.08 1.28
N LEU A 98 -22.40 -17.04 0.00
CA LEU A 98 -21.80 -15.86 -0.62
C LEU A 98 -22.70 -14.63 -0.45
N ILE A 99 -23.98 -14.74 -0.80
CA ILE A 99 -24.95 -13.65 -0.67
C ILE A 99 -25.14 -13.25 0.80
N ALA A 100 -25.30 -14.23 1.70
CA ALA A 100 -25.45 -13.97 3.12
C ALA A 100 -24.25 -13.22 3.70
N LEU A 101 -23.04 -13.56 3.27
CA LEU A 101 -21.81 -12.89 3.71
C LEU A 101 -21.72 -11.46 3.19
N ILE A 102 -22.11 -11.22 1.93
CA ILE A 102 -22.16 -9.87 1.34
C ILE A 102 -23.19 -9.03 2.11
N VAL A 103 -24.43 -9.53 2.24
CA VAL A 103 -25.51 -8.82 2.93
C VAL A 103 -25.16 -8.55 4.39
N SER A 104 -24.61 -9.55 5.11
CA SER A 104 -24.17 -9.40 6.51
C SER A 104 -23.18 -8.25 6.66
N ARG A 105 -22.23 -8.10 5.73
CA ARG A 105 -21.28 -6.99 5.75
C ARG A 105 -21.96 -5.64 5.55
N PHE A 106 -22.88 -5.54 4.58
CA PHE A 106 -23.68 -4.33 4.39
C PHE A 106 -24.48 -3.97 5.64
N VAL A 107 -25.18 -4.94 6.22
CA VAL A 107 -25.94 -4.75 7.45
C VAL A 107 -25.03 -4.25 8.59
N TRP A 108 -23.87 -4.88 8.79
CA TRP A 108 -22.93 -4.50 9.84
C TRP A 108 -22.38 -3.08 9.66
N VAL A 109 -21.89 -2.74 8.47
CA VAL A 109 -21.30 -1.41 8.21
C VAL A 109 -22.35 -0.31 8.34
N PHE A 110 -23.56 -0.51 7.81
CA PHE A 110 -24.66 0.45 7.96
C PHE A 110 -25.15 0.55 9.40
N ALA A 111 -25.20 -0.57 10.14
CA ALA A 111 -25.53 -0.55 11.56
C ALA A 111 -24.49 0.25 12.36
N CYS A 112 -23.19 0.06 12.10
CA CYS A 112 -22.13 0.85 12.71
C CYS A 112 -22.25 2.34 12.38
N ASP A 113 -22.47 2.71 11.11
CA ASP A 113 -22.67 4.13 10.72
C ASP A 113 -23.90 4.72 11.43
N TYR A 114 -24.99 3.96 11.53
CA TYR A 114 -26.20 4.38 12.23
C TYR A 114 -25.98 4.56 13.73
N ILE A 115 -25.26 3.64 14.39
CA ILE A 115 -24.91 3.74 15.80
C ILE A 115 -24.03 4.97 16.05
N ILE A 116 -23.04 5.22 15.20
CA ILE A 116 -22.18 6.42 15.31
C ILE A 116 -23.02 7.70 15.19
N ARG A 117 -23.98 7.75 14.24
CA ARG A 117 -24.92 8.89 14.13
C ARG A 117 -25.74 9.07 15.41
N LEU A 118 -26.25 7.98 15.98
CA LEU A 118 -27.04 8.03 17.20
C LEU A 118 -26.19 8.51 18.40
N CYS A 119 -24.97 8.01 18.55
CA CYS A 119 -24.04 8.45 19.60
C CYS A 119 -23.70 9.95 19.48
N ASN A 120 -23.51 10.45 18.26
CA ASN A 120 -23.28 11.88 18.03
C ASN A 120 -24.51 12.72 18.34
N MET A 121 -25.72 12.24 18.02
CA MET A 121 -26.97 12.89 18.44
C MET A 121 -27.12 12.94 19.97
N LEU A 122 -26.58 11.95 20.68
CA LEU A 122 -26.57 11.88 22.14
C LEU A 122 -25.41 12.66 22.80
N GLY A 123 -24.58 13.36 22.02
CA GLY A 123 -23.49 14.21 22.51
C GLY A 123 -22.13 13.53 22.65
N PHE A 124 -22.00 12.24 22.30
CA PHE A 124 -20.72 11.53 22.31
C PHE A 124 -19.98 11.71 20.98
N ASN A 125 -19.39 12.89 20.77
CA ASN A 125 -18.69 13.26 19.53
C ASN A 125 -17.28 12.65 19.40
N GLY A 126 -17.16 11.33 19.57
CA GLY A 126 -15.88 10.60 19.47
C GLY A 126 -15.54 10.11 18.06
N ALA A 127 -16.54 9.89 17.20
CA ALA A 127 -16.37 9.36 15.85
C ALA A 127 -17.36 10.02 14.89
N ARG A 128 -16.94 10.31 13.65
CA ARG A 128 -17.84 10.86 12.62
C ARG A 128 -18.44 9.74 11.78
N PRO A 129 -19.72 9.83 11.38
CA PRO A 129 -20.31 8.87 10.47
C PRO A 129 -19.67 9.00 9.09
N ILE A 130 -19.48 7.87 8.43
CA ILE A 130 -18.81 7.73 7.13
C ILE A 130 -19.74 8.22 6.00
N GLY A 131 -21.05 8.31 6.28
CA GLY A 131 -22.05 8.70 5.29
C GLY A 131 -22.53 7.51 4.46
N LEU A 132 -23.66 7.67 3.76
CA LEU A 132 -24.27 6.56 3.00
C LEU A 132 -23.35 6.09 1.87
N GLY A 133 -22.72 7.03 1.15
CA GLY A 133 -21.77 6.70 0.10
C GLY A 133 -20.55 5.95 0.63
N GLY A 134 -19.94 6.47 1.69
CA GLY A 134 -18.78 5.83 2.33
C GLY A 134 -19.13 4.46 2.88
N ALA A 135 -20.30 4.29 3.49
CA ALA A 135 -20.79 3.00 3.96
C ALA A 135 -20.96 1.98 2.81
N VAL A 136 -21.47 2.39 1.64
CA VAL A 136 -21.55 1.51 0.45
C VAL A 136 -20.16 1.08 0.00
N VAL A 137 -19.22 2.03 -0.13
CA VAL A 137 -17.86 1.74 -0.58
C VAL A 137 -17.13 0.83 0.40
N VAL A 138 -17.19 1.10 1.70
CA VAL A 138 -16.55 0.29 2.76
C VAL A 138 -17.17 -1.11 2.85
N SER A 139 -18.48 -1.22 2.66
CA SER A 139 -19.19 -2.50 2.57
C SER A 139 -18.72 -3.31 1.36
N TRP A 140 -18.50 -2.64 0.23
CA TRP A 140 -18.08 -3.28 -1.03
C TRP A 140 -16.58 -3.57 -1.12
N ALA A 141 -15.72 -2.80 -0.45
CA ALA A 141 -14.27 -2.97 -0.40
C ALA A 141 -13.82 -4.20 0.42
N GLY A 142 -14.73 -5.14 0.66
CA GLY A 142 -14.56 -6.27 1.55
C GLY A 142 -13.93 -7.51 0.97
N VAL A 143 -12.83 -7.34 0.24
CA VAL A 143 -12.15 -8.45 -0.42
C VAL A 143 -11.73 -9.48 0.63
N ARG A 144 -12.20 -10.72 0.48
CA ARG A 144 -11.77 -11.82 1.37
C ARG A 144 -10.41 -12.32 0.91
N GLY A 145 -9.44 -12.21 1.80
CA GLY A 145 -8.06 -12.60 1.51
C GLY A 145 -7.71 -14.03 1.92
N VAL A 146 -6.41 -14.29 1.81
CA VAL A 146 -5.66 -15.49 2.17
C VAL A 146 -6.03 -16.06 3.55
N VAL A 147 -6.32 -15.21 4.54
CA VAL A 147 -6.61 -15.64 5.92
C VAL A 147 -7.83 -16.57 6.00
N THR A 148 -8.87 -16.34 5.20
CA THR A 148 -10.08 -17.19 5.21
C THR A 148 -9.74 -18.62 4.80
N LEU A 149 -8.87 -18.77 3.80
CA LEU A 149 -8.42 -20.07 3.36
C LEU A 149 -7.49 -20.72 4.38
N ALA A 150 -6.52 -19.99 4.93
CA ALA A 150 -5.59 -20.55 5.90
C ALA A 150 -6.34 -21.22 7.06
N LEU A 151 -7.42 -20.60 7.53
CA LEU A 151 -8.33 -21.19 8.52
C LEU A 151 -9.05 -22.43 7.99
N ALA A 152 -9.57 -22.40 6.76
CA ALA A 152 -10.26 -23.54 6.15
C ALA A 152 -9.32 -24.75 5.94
N LEU A 153 -8.06 -24.52 5.55
CA LEU A 153 -7.05 -25.56 5.37
C LEU A 153 -6.52 -26.12 6.70
N SER A 154 -6.56 -25.32 7.77
CA SER A 154 -6.19 -25.75 9.12
C SER A 154 -7.20 -26.73 9.73
N LEU A 155 -8.36 -26.94 9.10
CA LEU A 155 -9.35 -27.91 9.56
C LEU A 155 -8.84 -29.35 9.38
N PRO A 156 -8.91 -30.20 10.43
CA PRO A 156 -8.55 -31.60 10.35
C PRO A 156 -9.32 -32.33 9.25
N ALA A 157 -8.69 -33.33 8.61
CA ALA A 157 -9.33 -34.10 7.53
C ALA A 157 -10.65 -34.76 7.95
N ALA A 158 -10.79 -35.14 9.22
CA ALA A 158 -12.00 -35.73 9.79
C ALA A 158 -13.11 -34.72 10.13
N PHE A 159 -12.89 -33.41 9.90
CA PHE A 159 -13.87 -32.38 10.24
C PHE A 159 -15.13 -32.52 9.36
N PRO A 160 -16.35 -32.53 9.95
CA PRO A 160 -17.57 -32.65 9.19
C PRO A 160 -17.70 -31.58 8.11
N SER A 161 -18.09 -31.97 6.90
CA SER A 161 -18.31 -31.06 5.77
C SER A 161 -17.09 -30.19 5.39
N ARG A 162 -15.86 -30.64 5.69
CA ARG A 162 -14.62 -29.95 5.31
C ARG A 162 -14.57 -29.56 3.84
N ASP A 163 -14.94 -30.48 2.95
CA ASP A 163 -14.93 -30.23 1.50
C ASP A 163 -15.91 -29.11 1.10
N LEU A 164 -17.09 -29.02 1.73
CA LEU A 164 -18.03 -27.92 1.54
C LEU A 164 -17.44 -26.59 2.04
N ILE A 165 -16.77 -26.59 3.19
CA ILE A 165 -16.11 -25.39 3.74
C ILE A 165 -14.99 -24.91 2.79
N LEU A 166 -14.19 -25.83 2.25
CA LEU A 166 -13.12 -25.50 1.29
C LEU A 166 -13.68 -24.93 -0.02
N VAL A 167 -14.71 -25.57 -0.59
CA VAL A 167 -15.38 -25.07 -1.80
C VAL A 167 -16.02 -23.71 -1.54
N THR A 168 -16.64 -23.52 -0.39
CA THR A 168 -17.24 -22.23 0.00
C THR A 168 -16.16 -21.15 0.17
N ALA A 169 -15.08 -21.44 0.89
CA ALA A 169 -13.97 -20.50 1.08
C ALA A 169 -13.37 -20.10 -0.26
N PHE A 170 -13.18 -21.06 -1.18
CA PHE A 170 -12.73 -20.79 -2.54
C PHE A 170 -13.71 -19.88 -3.29
N ALA A 171 -14.98 -20.26 -3.37
CA ALA A 171 -15.99 -19.51 -4.12
C ALA A 171 -16.16 -18.09 -3.58
N VAL A 172 -16.06 -17.91 -2.26
CA VAL A 172 -16.11 -16.59 -1.62
C VAL A 172 -14.86 -15.76 -1.95
N ILE A 173 -13.65 -16.33 -1.87
CA ILE A 173 -12.43 -15.61 -2.23
C ILE A 173 -12.45 -15.26 -3.72
N ALA A 174 -12.69 -16.22 -4.61
CA ALA A 174 -12.75 -16.00 -6.04
C ALA A 174 -13.84 -14.98 -6.41
N GLY A 175 -15.05 -15.13 -5.85
CA GLY A 175 -16.16 -14.22 -6.07
C GLY A 175 -15.86 -12.80 -5.58
N THR A 176 -15.32 -12.64 -4.38
CA THR A 176 -15.02 -11.30 -3.83
C THR A 176 -13.82 -10.65 -4.53
N VAL A 177 -12.72 -11.38 -4.78
CA VAL A 177 -11.55 -10.85 -5.48
C VAL A 177 -11.88 -10.47 -6.93
N LEU A 178 -12.54 -11.36 -7.68
CA LEU A 178 -12.83 -11.09 -9.09
C LEU A 178 -13.96 -10.07 -9.25
N VAL A 179 -15.08 -10.24 -8.54
CA VAL A 179 -16.23 -9.35 -8.69
C VAL A 179 -16.01 -8.04 -7.95
N GLN A 180 -15.75 -8.07 -6.63
CA GLN A 180 -15.60 -6.83 -5.87
C GLN A 180 -14.33 -6.09 -6.25
N GLY A 181 -13.21 -6.79 -6.47
CA GLY A 181 -11.95 -6.17 -6.88
C GLY A 181 -12.05 -5.40 -8.19
N THR A 182 -12.67 -5.97 -9.24
CA THR A 182 -12.81 -5.29 -10.54
C THR A 182 -13.91 -4.22 -10.56
N THR A 183 -14.91 -4.32 -9.69
CA THR A 183 -16.04 -3.38 -9.66
C THR A 183 -15.84 -2.22 -8.68
N LEU A 184 -14.93 -2.34 -7.71
CA LEU A 184 -14.72 -1.31 -6.67
C LEU A 184 -14.41 0.07 -7.26
N GLY A 185 -13.50 0.14 -8.25
CA GLY A 185 -13.16 1.40 -8.91
C GLY A 185 -14.36 2.09 -9.58
N ARG A 186 -15.27 1.29 -10.17
CA ARG A 186 -16.53 1.82 -10.73
C ARG A 186 -17.49 2.31 -9.64
N ILE A 187 -17.56 1.62 -8.51
CA ILE A 187 -18.45 2.02 -7.41
C ILE A 187 -17.95 3.31 -6.76
N ILE A 188 -16.63 3.46 -6.59
CA ILE A 188 -16.04 4.69 -6.04
C ILE A 188 -16.40 5.89 -6.93
N THR A 189 -16.26 5.77 -8.26
CA THR A 189 -16.58 6.87 -9.18
C THR A 189 -18.08 7.16 -9.26
N TRP A 190 -18.93 6.14 -9.08
CA TRP A 190 -20.38 6.29 -9.12
C TRP A 190 -20.94 6.93 -7.85
N VAL A 191 -20.41 6.54 -6.68
CA VAL A 191 -20.88 7.02 -5.38
C VAL A 191 -20.51 8.48 -5.11
N LYS A 192 -19.55 9.05 -5.87
CA LYS A 192 -19.07 10.45 -5.75
C LYS A 192 -19.01 10.89 -4.29
N LEU A 193 -18.14 10.23 -3.53
CA LEU A 193 -17.95 10.50 -2.12
C LEU A 193 -17.71 12.01 -1.94
N PRO A 194 -18.59 12.74 -1.23
CA PRO A 194 -18.33 14.14 -0.94
C PRO A 194 -17.07 14.19 -0.08
N GLU A 195 -16.05 14.93 -0.55
CA GLU A 195 -14.87 15.22 0.25
C GLU A 195 -15.34 15.90 1.54
N THR A 196 -15.27 15.18 2.65
CA THR A 196 -15.70 15.73 3.93
C THR A 196 -14.59 16.66 4.39
N GLU A 197 -14.86 17.97 4.49
CA GLU A 197 -13.88 19.02 4.83
C GLU A 197 -13.00 18.72 6.05
N SER A 198 -13.44 17.83 6.94
CA SER A 198 -12.74 17.43 8.17
C SER A 198 -11.58 16.46 7.97
N GLU A 199 -11.45 15.81 6.82
CA GLU A 199 -10.33 14.93 6.47
C GLU A 199 -9.33 15.58 5.51
N ARG A 200 -9.59 16.83 5.08
CA ARG A 200 -8.52 17.61 4.46
C ARG A 200 -7.41 17.72 5.49
N ALA A 201 -6.30 17.04 5.22
CA ALA A 201 -5.05 17.35 5.86
C ALA A 201 -4.94 18.88 5.88
N LYS A 202 -4.63 19.47 7.05
CA LYS A 202 -4.59 20.93 7.22
C LYS A 202 -3.71 21.61 6.17
N LEU A 203 -2.77 20.84 5.61
CA LEU A 203 -1.94 21.18 4.48
C LEU A 203 -2.21 20.20 3.34
N THR A 204 -2.37 20.70 2.12
CA THR A 204 -2.26 19.88 0.91
C THR A 204 -0.84 19.31 0.78
N MET A 205 -0.64 18.32 -0.09
CA MET A 205 0.70 17.80 -0.38
C MET A 205 1.67 18.92 -0.78
N SER A 206 1.25 19.81 -1.69
CA SER A 206 2.05 20.95 -2.14
C SER A 206 2.39 21.91 -0.99
N GLN A 207 1.44 22.19 -0.09
CA GLN A 207 1.69 23.01 1.08
C GLN A 207 2.63 22.35 2.10
N ALA A 208 2.53 21.03 2.28
CA ALA A 208 3.44 20.28 3.13
C ALA A 208 4.88 20.27 2.57
N GLU A 209 5.03 20.07 1.25
CA GLU A 209 6.31 20.16 0.55
C GLU A 209 6.92 21.57 0.66
N ALA A 210 6.11 22.62 0.50
CA ALA A 210 6.56 24.00 0.68
C ALA A 210 7.03 24.27 2.11
N ALA A 211 6.28 23.81 3.12
CA ALA A 211 6.69 23.92 4.52
C ALA A 211 8.01 23.19 4.81
N MET A 212 8.19 21.98 4.25
CA MET A 212 9.45 21.24 4.34
C MET A 212 10.61 21.97 3.64
N ALA A 213 10.39 22.47 2.43
CA ALA A 213 11.39 23.20 1.66
C ALA A 213 11.84 24.49 2.37
N GLN A 214 10.91 25.19 3.03
CA GLN A 214 11.22 26.39 3.81
C GLN A 214 12.13 26.07 5.01
N VAL A 215 11.86 24.99 5.74
CA VAL A 215 12.70 24.56 6.88
C VAL A 215 14.07 24.11 6.39
N GLN A 216 14.14 23.38 5.27
CA GLN A 216 15.41 22.99 4.65
C GLN A 216 16.24 24.20 4.23
N LEU A 217 15.60 25.21 3.62
CA LEU A 217 16.24 26.47 3.23
C LEU A 217 16.81 27.20 4.45
N THR A 218 16.01 27.36 5.50
CA THR A 218 16.45 28.03 6.74
C THR A 218 17.64 27.28 7.37
N THR A 219 17.64 25.96 7.30
CA THR A 219 18.72 25.12 7.83
C THR A 219 20.01 25.28 7.02
N ILE A 220 19.93 25.30 5.68
CA ILE A 220 21.13 25.51 4.85
C ILE A 220 21.64 26.95 4.96
N GLU A 221 20.78 27.95 5.12
CA GLU A 221 21.21 29.33 5.35
C GLU A 221 22.05 29.46 6.63
N ALA A 222 21.70 28.71 7.69
CA ALA A 222 22.49 28.66 8.91
C ALA A 222 23.82 27.88 8.76
N LEU A 223 23.83 26.82 7.95
CA LEU A 223 25.00 25.95 7.74
C LEU A 223 25.92 26.38 6.59
N ALA A 224 25.47 27.31 5.74
CA ALA A 224 26.23 27.74 4.57
C ALA A 224 27.42 28.62 4.94
N TYR A 225 27.42 29.20 6.15
CA TYR A 225 28.47 30.06 6.66
C TYR A 225 29.29 29.35 7.76
N ASP A 226 30.59 29.60 7.81
CA ASP A 226 31.45 29.16 8.91
C ASP A 226 31.27 30.03 10.18
N GLU A 227 31.92 29.65 11.29
CA GLU A 227 31.92 30.43 12.54
C GLU A 227 32.51 31.85 12.37
N ALA A 228 33.27 32.09 11.30
CA ALA A 228 33.87 33.39 10.96
C ALA A 228 32.99 34.22 9.98
N GLY A 229 31.85 33.70 9.54
CA GLY A 229 30.91 34.36 8.62
C GLY A 229 31.25 34.24 7.13
N ASN A 230 32.20 33.38 6.73
CA ASN A 230 32.52 33.14 5.32
C ASN A 230 31.58 32.09 4.73
N LEU A 231 31.14 32.32 3.48
CA LEU A 231 30.28 31.40 2.75
C LEU A 231 31.07 30.17 2.27
N VAL A 232 30.84 29.02 2.91
CA VAL A 232 31.53 27.74 2.62
C VAL A 232 30.84 26.97 1.50
N HIS A 233 29.51 27.06 1.40
CA HIS A 233 28.70 26.23 0.49
C HIS A 233 27.82 27.05 -0.48
N PRO A 234 28.41 27.87 -1.38
CA PRO A 234 27.66 28.76 -2.26
C PRO A 234 26.73 28.02 -3.23
N GLN A 235 27.20 26.92 -3.83
CA GLN A 235 26.40 26.13 -4.78
C GLN A 235 25.25 25.39 -4.10
N LEU A 236 25.48 24.89 -2.89
CA LEU A 236 24.45 24.17 -2.12
C LEU A 236 23.35 25.14 -1.69
N LEU A 237 23.71 26.32 -1.20
CA LEU A 237 22.78 27.38 -0.84
C LEU A 237 21.93 27.80 -2.06
N ALA A 238 22.56 28.11 -3.19
CA ALA A 238 21.86 28.50 -4.40
C ALA A 238 20.89 27.41 -4.91
N ARG A 239 21.28 26.13 -4.82
CA ARG A 239 20.44 24.99 -5.22
C ARG A 239 19.19 24.88 -4.34
N TYR A 240 19.33 24.97 -3.02
CA TYR A 240 18.20 24.89 -2.09
C TYR A 240 17.32 26.14 -2.13
N GLN A 241 17.89 27.32 -2.34
CA GLN A 241 17.14 28.56 -2.59
C GLN A 241 16.25 28.42 -3.82
N LYS A 242 16.84 28.08 -4.98
CA LYS A 242 16.08 27.91 -6.23
C LYS A 242 14.99 26.85 -6.10
N ARG A 243 15.28 25.74 -5.41
CA ARG A 243 14.32 24.67 -5.16
C ARG A 243 13.17 25.12 -4.25
N ALA A 244 13.46 25.81 -3.16
CA ALA A 244 12.44 26.30 -2.24
C ALA A 244 11.51 27.31 -2.91
N THR A 245 12.06 28.28 -3.67
CA THR A 245 11.25 29.23 -4.45
C THR A 245 10.32 28.50 -5.41
N ALA A 246 10.83 27.54 -6.19
CA ALA A 246 10.01 26.80 -7.14
C ALA A 246 8.87 26.00 -6.46
N ILE A 247 9.13 25.38 -5.31
CA ILE A 247 8.12 24.59 -4.58
C ILE A 247 7.07 25.50 -3.92
N ILE A 248 7.49 26.63 -3.34
CA ILE A 248 6.58 27.59 -2.69
C ILE A 248 5.67 28.24 -3.74
N ASP A 249 6.24 28.72 -4.86
CA ASP A 249 5.47 29.31 -5.96
C ASP A 249 4.45 28.30 -6.53
N TYR A 250 4.84 27.02 -6.63
CA TYR A 250 3.94 25.94 -7.05
C TYR A 250 2.79 25.67 -6.06
N ALA A 251 3.08 25.74 -4.75
CA ALA A 251 2.05 25.55 -3.72
C ALA A 251 1.00 26.68 -3.73
N GLU A 252 1.38 27.89 -4.12
CA GLU A 252 0.44 29.02 -4.27
C GLU A 252 -0.40 28.96 -5.56
N ARG A 253 0.12 28.31 -6.62
CA ARG A 253 -0.50 28.28 -7.97
C ARG A 253 -0.70 26.88 -8.54
N THR A 254 -1.07 25.93 -7.68
CA THR A 254 -1.11 24.50 -8.02
C THR A 254 -1.93 24.18 -9.29
N GLU A 255 -3.10 24.81 -9.48
CA GLU A 255 -3.98 24.55 -10.64
C GLU A 255 -3.40 25.06 -11.98
N GLU A 256 -2.57 26.10 -11.95
CA GLU A 256 -2.04 26.75 -13.16
C GLU A 256 -0.76 26.07 -13.67
N TYR A 257 0.02 25.47 -12.77
CA TYR A 257 1.34 24.88 -13.08
C TYR A 257 1.30 23.39 -13.42
N MET A 258 0.19 22.70 -13.15
CA MET A 258 0.08 21.25 -13.36
C MET A 258 0.44 20.79 -14.79
N PRO A 259 -0.01 21.46 -15.87
CA PRO A 259 0.35 21.09 -17.24
C PRO A 259 1.84 21.31 -17.57
N MET A 260 2.43 22.39 -17.03
CA MET A 260 3.85 22.67 -17.21
C MET A 260 4.73 21.66 -16.46
N LEU A 261 4.26 21.13 -15.33
CA LEU A 261 4.98 20.14 -14.54
C LEU A 261 5.15 18.83 -15.31
N HIS A 262 4.08 18.33 -15.95
CA HIS A 262 4.16 17.13 -16.77
C HIS A 262 5.14 17.29 -17.93
N ALA A 263 5.08 18.43 -18.63
CA ALA A 263 6.02 18.73 -19.72
C ALA A 263 7.48 18.81 -19.23
N HIS A 264 7.70 19.37 -18.04
CA HIS A 264 9.03 19.41 -17.42
C HIS A 264 9.57 18.01 -17.13
N PHE A 265 8.78 17.16 -16.46
CA PHE A 265 9.21 15.80 -16.13
C PHE A 265 9.33 14.89 -17.35
N ASP A 266 8.52 15.11 -18.39
CA ASP A 266 8.69 14.41 -19.67
C ASP A 266 10.05 14.74 -20.30
N ALA A 267 10.47 16.01 -20.26
CA ALA A 267 11.81 16.40 -20.73
C ALA A 267 12.93 15.80 -19.87
N VAL A 268 12.76 15.72 -18.54
CA VAL A 268 13.73 15.05 -17.64
C VAL A 268 13.87 13.57 -18.00
N LEU A 269 12.77 12.86 -18.22
CA LEU A 269 12.79 11.45 -18.61
C LEU A 269 13.50 11.24 -19.95
N GLU A 270 13.30 12.13 -20.91
CA GLU A 270 13.99 12.08 -22.20
C GLU A 270 15.51 12.34 -22.06
N ILE A 271 15.90 13.29 -21.21
CA ILE A 271 17.31 13.58 -20.89
C ILE A 271 17.97 12.37 -20.23
N VAL A 272 17.31 11.75 -19.24
CA VAL A 272 17.81 10.55 -18.56
C VAL A 272 17.96 9.38 -19.54
N ALA A 273 16.97 9.17 -20.42
CA ALA A 273 17.05 8.13 -21.45
C ALA A 273 18.22 8.36 -22.42
N ALA A 274 18.45 9.61 -22.84
CA ALA A 274 19.61 9.96 -23.66
C ALA A 274 20.94 9.71 -22.94
N GLY A 275 21.04 10.08 -21.66
CA GLY A 275 22.20 9.80 -20.81
C GLY A 275 22.48 8.30 -20.68
N ARG A 276 21.44 7.48 -20.45
CA ARG A 276 21.55 6.02 -20.39
C ARG A 276 22.05 5.43 -21.72
N GLY A 277 21.58 5.97 -22.85
CA GLY A 277 22.05 5.59 -24.17
C GLY A 277 23.56 5.81 -24.37
N GLU A 278 24.07 6.96 -23.93
CA GLU A 278 25.50 7.28 -24.02
C GLU A 278 26.33 6.43 -23.05
N LEU A 279 25.85 6.22 -21.82
CA LEU A 279 26.50 5.36 -20.83
C LEU A 279 26.71 3.94 -21.37
N LEU A 280 25.68 3.36 -21.99
CA LEU A 280 25.78 2.05 -22.65
C LEU A 280 26.72 2.07 -23.86
N ARG A 281 26.78 3.18 -24.61
CA ARG A 281 27.72 3.33 -25.73
C ARG A 281 29.16 3.29 -25.23
N LEU A 282 29.49 4.08 -24.21
CA LEU A 282 30.81 4.14 -23.58
C LEU A 282 31.25 2.77 -23.05
N HIS A 283 30.33 2.04 -22.43
CA HIS A 283 30.61 0.68 -21.96
C HIS A 283 30.89 -0.29 -23.10
N ARG A 284 30.06 -0.27 -24.16
CA ARG A 284 30.24 -1.17 -25.33
C ARG A 284 31.54 -0.97 -26.09
N ILE A 285 32.07 0.26 -26.11
CA ILE A 285 33.37 0.55 -26.74
C ILE A 285 34.56 0.30 -25.80
N GLY A 286 34.31 -0.05 -24.54
CA GLY A 286 35.33 -0.39 -23.54
C GLY A 286 35.95 0.82 -22.84
N ASP A 287 35.36 2.01 -22.94
CA ASP A 287 35.87 3.22 -22.29
C ASP A 287 35.56 3.23 -20.78
N ILE A 288 34.56 2.47 -20.34
CA ILE A 288 34.20 2.28 -18.93
C ILE A 288 34.00 0.80 -18.61
N ASP A 289 34.33 0.42 -17.38
CA ASP A 289 34.14 -0.92 -16.84
C ASP A 289 32.72 -1.14 -16.30
N ASP A 290 32.41 -2.39 -15.98
CA ASP A 290 31.11 -2.79 -15.40
C ASP A 290 30.83 -2.06 -14.09
N GLU A 291 31.83 -1.85 -13.23
CA GLU A 291 31.63 -1.19 -11.94
C GLU A 291 31.17 0.26 -12.12
N THR A 292 31.85 1.02 -12.98
CA THR A 292 31.46 2.41 -13.32
C THR A 292 30.09 2.46 -13.98
N LEU A 293 29.78 1.52 -14.87
CA LEU A 293 28.46 1.42 -15.49
C LEU A 293 27.36 1.31 -14.43
N HIS A 294 27.47 0.35 -13.52
CA HIS A 294 26.44 0.11 -12.50
C HIS A 294 26.31 1.29 -11.52
N GLU A 295 27.40 1.99 -11.20
CA GLU A 295 27.34 3.16 -10.33
C GLU A 295 26.62 4.33 -10.99
N LEU A 296 26.96 4.67 -12.23
CA LEU A 296 26.31 5.75 -12.98
C LEU A 296 24.87 5.41 -13.35
N GLU A 297 24.58 4.14 -13.66
CA GLU A 297 23.21 3.69 -13.94
C GLU A 297 22.31 3.84 -12.70
N ARG A 298 22.84 3.54 -11.50
CA ARG A 298 22.11 3.75 -10.25
C ARG A 298 21.71 5.21 -10.04
N ASP A 299 22.59 6.16 -10.40
CA ASP A 299 22.30 7.58 -10.25
C ASP A 299 21.22 8.05 -11.24
N LEU A 300 21.26 7.56 -12.49
CA LEU A 300 20.21 7.78 -13.49
C LEU A 300 18.88 7.15 -13.06
N ASP A 301 18.89 5.94 -12.49
CA ASP A 301 17.70 5.27 -11.97
C ASP A 301 17.03 6.09 -10.86
N LEU A 302 17.81 6.72 -9.97
CA LEU A 302 17.27 7.56 -8.91
C LEU A 302 16.61 8.83 -9.47
N GLU A 303 17.18 9.43 -10.51
CA GLU A 303 16.62 10.59 -11.20
C GLU A 303 15.31 10.22 -11.93
N GLU A 304 15.30 9.10 -12.63
CA GLU A 304 14.12 8.58 -13.33
C GLU A 304 12.96 8.30 -12.35
N LEU A 305 13.24 7.60 -11.24
CA LEU A 305 12.23 7.31 -10.22
C LEU A 305 11.67 8.59 -9.58
N SER A 306 12.51 9.60 -9.35
CA SER A 306 12.06 10.89 -8.84
C SER A 306 11.15 11.61 -9.83
N ALA A 307 11.45 11.56 -11.13
CA ALA A 307 10.66 12.20 -12.17
C ALA A 307 9.29 11.50 -12.37
N ILE A 308 9.27 10.17 -12.34
CA ILE A 308 8.02 9.38 -12.44
C ILE A 308 7.11 9.67 -11.24
N SER A 309 7.66 9.68 -10.02
CA SER A 309 6.89 9.93 -8.80
C SER A 309 6.30 11.35 -8.75
N ALA A 310 6.94 12.33 -9.38
CA ALA A 310 6.43 13.69 -9.43
C ALA A 310 5.35 13.90 -10.51
N LYS A 311 5.22 12.94 -11.44
CA LYS A 311 4.21 12.93 -12.50
C LYS A 311 2.91 12.22 -12.08
N SER A 312 2.99 11.23 -11.18
CA SER A 312 1.86 10.39 -10.74
C SER A 312 0.91 11.09 -9.79
#